data_AF-A0A2D6QXJ9-F1
#
_entry.id   AF-A0A2D6QXJ9-F1
#
_cell.length_a   1.000
_cell.length_b   1.000
_cell.length_c   1.000
_cell.angle_alpha   90.00
_cell.angle_beta   90.00
_cell.angle_gamma   90.00
#
_symmetry.space_group_name_H-M   'P 1'
#
loop_
_entity.id
_entity.type
_entity.pdbx_description
1 polymer ?
#
loop_
_entity_poly.entity_id
_entity_poly.type
_entity_poly.pdbx_seq_one_letter_code
_entity_poly.pdbx_strand_id
1 'polypeptide(L)'
;MRKQAWLAMVGMLVAGVVGVAQSDEIANAEGFDAAMKDVGKNFGAVRSGMEARDGAAVTSGTENLVAIFERVEAFFEARELEAGITAAGEAKQAASDIVSALENQAFDQLAGARDRLGGTCRSCHTEYREEIEGGGYRFKDGVL
;
A
#
# COMPACT_ATOMS: atom_id res chain seq x y z
N MET A 1 55.61 0.95 39.25
CA MET A 1 55.07 2.20 39.82
C MET A 1 55.00 3.27 38.73
N ARG A 2 53.89 4.05 38.68
CA ARG A 2 53.55 5.20 37.78
C ARG A 2 53.03 4.77 36.39
N LYS A 3 51.71 4.77 36.13
CA LYS A 3 50.83 5.90 35.69
C LYS A 3 51.48 6.61 34.48
N GLN A 4 50.91 6.63 33.27
CA GLN A 4 49.66 7.33 32.90
C GLN A 4 49.11 6.81 31.55
N ALA A 5 47.79 6.97 31.39
CA ALA A 5 47.02 6.80 30.17
C ALA A 5 47.61 7.60 29.00
N TRP A 6 47.26 7.23 27.77
CA TRP A 6 46.67 8.13 26.77
C TRP A 6 46.08 7.31 25.61
N LEU A 7 44.95 7.81 25.13
CA LEU A 7 44.07 7.25 24.12
C LEU A 7 44.72 7.20 22.74
N ALA A 8 44.45 6.15 21.97
CA ALA A 8 44.36 6.25 20.52
C ALA A 8 43.17 5.40 20.03
N MET A 9 42.20 6.13 19.49
CA MET A 9 40.90 5.70 18.99
C MET A 9 40.97 4.47 18.07
N VAL A 10 40.24 3.42 18.43
CA VAL A 10 39.69 2.47 17.46
C VAL A 10 38.51 3.16 16.80
N GLY A 11 38.78 3.90 15.73
CA GLY A 11 37.78 4.47 14.85
C GLY A 11 37.22 3.40 13.92
N MET A 12 36.42 2.48 14.44
CA MET A 12 35.61 1.59 13.60
C MET A 12 34.36 2.37 13.18
N LEU A 13 34.51 3.19 12.14
CA LEU A 13 33.37 3.77 11.42
C LEU A 13 32.68 2.64 10.64
N VAL A 14 31.79 1.92 11.32
CA VAL A 14 30.72 1.21 10.63
C VAL A 14 29.77 2.29 10.15
N ALA A 15 30.01 2.79 8.93
CA ALA A 15 28.99 3.45 8.14
C ALA A 15 27.93 2.38 7.84
N GLY A 16 27.03 2.16 8.79
CA GLY A 16 25.78 1.47 8.56
C GLY A 16 24.98 2.36 7.62
N VAL A 17 25.14 2.13 6.32
CA VAL A 17 24.15 2.54 5.35
C VAL A 17 22.93 1.68 5.70
N VAL A 18 22.10 2.20 6.59
CA VAL A 18 20.73 1.72 6.74
C VAL A 18 20.14 2.00 5.37
N GLY A 19 20.06 0.96 4.54
CA GLY A 19 19.26 0.99 3.34
C GLY A 19 17.83 1.21 3.81
N VAL A 20 17.45 2.48 3.96
CA VAL A 20 16.07 2.89 3.78
C VAL A 20 15.78 2.39 2.38
N ALA A 21 15.03 1.29 2.29
CA ALA A 21 14.38 0.94 1.05
C ALA A 21 13.70 2.22 0.61
N GLN A 22 14.21 2.85 -0.45
CA GLN A 22 13.46 3.86 -1.15
C GLN A 22 12.20 3.11 -1.57
N SER A 23 11.10 3.34 -0.87
CA SER A 23 9.79 2.88 -1.29
C SER A 23 9.64 3.41 -2.70
N ASP A 24 9.76 2.55 -3.72
CA ASP A 24 9.77 2.99 -5.12
C ASP A 24 8.56 3.90 -5.35
N GLU A 25 8.83 5.19 -5.51
CA GLU A 25 7.84 6.23 -5.73
C GLU A 25 7.10 5.91 -7.03
N ILE A 26 5.78 6.09 -7.03
CA ILE A 26 5.02 6.00 -8.26
C ILE A 26 5.26 7.31 -9.02
N ALA A 27 6.19 7.31 -9.97
CA ALA A 27 6.57 8.54 -10.67
C ALA A 27 5.59 8.92 -11.81
N ASN A 28 4.97 7.92 -12.45
CA ASN A 28 4.22 8.09 -13.70
C ASN A 28 3.06 7.09 -13.82
N ALA A 29 2.30 7.19 -14.91
CA ALA A 29 1.14 6.35 -15.18
C ALA A 29 1.48 4.85 -15.32
N GLU A 30 2.66 4.50 -15.85
CA GLU A 30 3.10 3.10 -15.94
C GLU A 30 3.37 2.51 -14.55
N GLY A 31 4.05 3.27 -13.68
CA GLY A 31 4.24 2.89 -12.28
C GLY A 31 2.91 2.76 -11.53
N PHE A 32 1.94 3.63 -11.84
CA PHE A 32 0.61 3.57 -11.24
C PHE A 32 -0.13 2.29 -11.69
N ASP A 33 -0.10 1.97 -12.98
CA ASP A 33 -0.72 0.75 -13.50
C ASP A 33 -0.10 -0.52 -12.90
N ALA A 34 1.22 -0.55 -12.74
CA ALA A 34 1.92 -1.61 -12.02
C ALA A 34 1.43 -1.73 -10.56
N ALA A 35 1.33 -0.60 -9.85
CA ALA A 35 0.80 -0.58 -8.49
C ALA A 35 -0.65 -1.10 -8.41
N MET A 36 -1.51 -0.75 -9.36
CA MET A 36 -2.90 -1.23 -9.39
C MET A 36 -3.00 -2.74 -9.67
N LYS A 37 -2.10 -3.31 -10.47
CA LYS A 37 -2.01 -4.76 -10.65
C LYS A 37 -1.63 -5.45 -9.34
N ASP A 38 -0.68 -4.88 -8.59
CA ASP A 38 -0.31 -5.38 -7.27
C ASP A 38 -1.45 -5.24 -6.25
N VAL A 39 -2.24 -4.16 -6.29
CA VAL A 39 -3.49 -4.06 -5.51
C VAL A 39 -4.41 -5.24 -5.83
N GLY A 40 -4.68 -5.51 -7.11
CA GLY A 40 -5.55 -6.62 -7.52
C GLY A 40 -5.06 -7.99 -7.03
N LYS A 41 -3.75 -8.24 -7.14
CA LYS A 41 -3.11 -9.47 -6.62
C LYS A 41 -3.28 -9.61 -5.12
N ASN A 42 -2.96 -8.57 -4.35
CA ASN A 42 -3.01 -8.63 -2.88
C ASN A 42 -4.44 -8.67 -2.35
N PHE A 43 -5.37 -7.94 -2.97
CA PHE A 43 -6.80 -8.02 -2.62
C PHE A 43 -7.38 -9.42 -2.90
N GLY A 44 -6.98 -10.04 -4.03
CA GLY A 44 -7.32 -11.43 -4.33
C GLY A 44 -6.76 -12.42 -3.31
N ALA A 45 -5.54 -12.21 -2.83
CA ALA A 45 -4.92 -13.00 -1.77
C ALA A 45 -5.65 -12.83 -0.43
N VAL A 46 -6.01 -11.60 -0.04
CA VAL A 46 -6.81 -11.32 1.16
C VAL A 46 -8.15 -12.07 1.10
N ARG A 47 -8.89 -11.96 -0.01
CA ARG A 47 -10.17 -12.66 -0.17
C ARG A 47 -10.00 -14.18 -0.04
N SER A 48 -9.02 -14.74 -0.72
CA SER A 48 -8.76 -16.19 -0.71
C SER A 48 -8.30 -16.67 0.67
N GLY A 49 -7.47 -15.89 1.37
CA GLY A 49 -7.03 -16.16 2.73
C GLY A 49 -8.19 -16.14 3.73
N MET A 50 -9.12 -15.18 3.60
CA MET A 50 -10.34 -15.14 4.42
C MET A 50 -11.21 -16.39 4.21
N GLU A 51 -11.41 -16.81 2.96
CA GLU A 51 -12.14 -18.03 2.61
C GLU A 51 -11.47 -19.29 3.17
N ALA A 52 -10.14 -19.39 3.06
CA ALA A 52 -9.34 -20.48 3.59
C ALA A 52 -9.11 -20.42 5.11
N ARG A 53 -9.52 -19.32 5.77
CA ARG A 53 -9.24 -19.01 7.18
C ARG A 53 -7.73 -18.98 7.50
N ASP A 54 -6.93 -18.56 6.53
CA ASP A 54 -5.49 -18.38 6.63
C ASP A 54 -5.17 -16.95 7.07
N GLY A 55 -5.04 -16.75 8.38
CA GLY A 55 -4.74 -15.43 8.95
C GLY A 55 -3.41 -14.84 8.46
N ALA A 56 -2.40 -15.68 8.19
CA ALA A 56 -1.10 -15.20 7.72
C ALA A 56 -1.18 -14.65 6.29
N ALA A 57 -1.94 -15.32 5.41
CA ALA A 57 -2.20 -14.83 4.07
C ALA A 57 -3.01 -13.51 4.08
N VAL A 58 -4.00 -13.41 4.98
CA VAL A 58 -4.79 -12.18 5.12
C VAL A 58 -3.92 -11.04 5.65
N THR A 59 -3.11 -11.25 6.69
CA THR A 59 -2.18 -10.23 7.22
C THR A 59 -1.22 -9.75 6.14
N SER A 60 -0.47 -10.67 5.50
CA SER A 60 0.53 -10.28 4.50
C SER A 60 -0.08 -9.55 3.30
N GLY A 61 -1.22 -10.03 2.78
CA GLY A 61 -1.90 -9.37 1.68
C GLY A 61 -2.38 -7.96 2.05
N THR A 62 -2.83 -7.78 3.30
CA THR A 62 -3.36 -6.50 3.79
C THR A 62 -2.24 -5.49 4.08
N GLU A 63 -1.13 -5.91 4.67
CA GLU A 63 0.04 -5.05 4.88
C GLU A 63 0.60 -4.52 3.55
N ASN A 64 0.67 -5.38 2.53
CA ASN A 64 1.04 -4.96 1.19
C ASN A 64 0.06 -3.93 0.61
N LEU A 65 -1.25 -4.11 0.83
CA LEU A 65 -2.25 -3.14 0.38
C LEU A 65 -2.08 -1.78 1.05
N VAL A 66 -1.83 -1.75 2.37
CA VAL A 66 -1.55 -0.50 3.10
C VAL A 66 -0.35 0.23 2.48
N ALA A 67 0.76 -0.47 2.27
CA ALA A 67 1.96 0.11 1.67
C ALA A 67 1.78 0.56 0.21
N ILE A 68 0.95 -0.14 -0.57
CA ILE A 68 0.62 0.30 -1.94
C ILE A 68 -0.26 1.54 -1.90
N PHE A 69 -1.31 1.57 -1.08
CA PHE A 69 -2.22 2.71 -1.02
C PHE A 69 -1.57 3.98 -0.47
N GLU A 70 -0.59 3.87 0.42
CA GLU A 70 0.22 5.02 0.84
C GLU A 70 0.97 5.65 -0.34
N ARG A 71 1.59 4.83 -1.22
CA ARG A 71 2.26 5.34 -2.43
C ARG A 71 1.29 5.89 -3.47
N VAL A 72 0.10 5.29 -3.58
CA VAL A 72 -0.96 5.74 -4.48
C VAL A 72 -1.56 7.07 -4.02
N GLU A 73 -1.73 7.26 -2.71
CA GLU A 73 -2.15 8.53 -2.12
C GLU A 73 -1.12 9.62 -2.44
N ALA A 74 0.17 9.37 -2.20
CA ALA A 74 1.25 10.30 -2.54
C ALA A 74 1.29 10.64 -4.05
N PHE A 75 1.03 9.66 -4.93
CA PHE A 75 0.92 9.88 -6.37
C PHE A 75 -0.18 10.87 -6.75
N PHE A 76 -1.34 10.76 -6.10
CA PHE A 76 -2.48 11.65 -6.31
C PHE A 76 -2.28 13.02 -5.66
N GLU A 77 -1.64 13.09 -4.49
CA GLU A 77 -1.25 14.34 -3.83
C GLU A 77 -0.34 15.18 -4.72
N ALA A 78 0.70 14.57 -5.31
CA ALA A 78 1.63 15.24 -6.22
C ALA A 78 0.97 15.81 -7.49
N ARG A 79 -0.27 15.41 -7.78
CA ARG A 79 -1.06 15.82 -8.96
C ARG A 79 -2.32 16.59 -8.60
N GLU A 80 -2.52 16.86 -7.31
CA GLU A 80 -3.69 17.58 -6.80
C GLU A 80 -5.01 16.91 -7.24
N LEU A 81 -5.08 15.57 -7.18
CA LEU A 81 -6.26 14.78 -7.56
C LEU A 81 -7.06 14.37 -6.32
N GLU A 82 -7.91 15.25 -5.79
CA GLU A 82 -8.52 15.12 -4.45
C GLU A 82 -9.40 13.87 -4.29
N ALA A 83 -10.15 13.49 -5.32
CA ALA A 83 -10.94 12.25 -5.28
C ALA A 83 -10.03 11.00 -5.25
N GLY A 84 -8.81 11.10 -5.78
CA GLY A 84 -7.81 10.04 -5.76
C GLY A 84 -7.16 9.92 -4.39
N ILE A 85 -6.78 11.05 -3.80
CA ILE A 85 -6.28 11.14 -2.41
C ILE A 85 -7.30 10.51 -1.46
N THR A 86 -8.57 10.93 -1.57
CA THR A 86 -9.67 10.42 -0.73
C THR A 86 -9.84 8.92 -0.90
N ALA A 87 -9.93 8.42 -2.13
CA ALA A 87 -10.13 6.99 -2.38
C ALA A 87 -8.94 6.14 -1.89
N ALA A 88 -7.70 6.62 -2.06
CA ALA A 88 -6.50 5.94 -1.60
C ALA A 88 -6.43 5.90 -0.06
N GLY A 89 -6.73 7.02 0.61
CA GLY A 89 -6.79 7.10 2.07
C GLY A 89 -7.87 6.18 2.66
N GLU A 90 -9.07 6.15 2.08
CA GLU A 90 -10.14 5.23 2.48
C GLU A 90 -9.75 3.76 2.27
N ALA A 91 -9.09 3.45 1.16
CA ALA A 91 -8.62 2.10 0.88
C ALA A 91 -7.53 1.66 1.87
N LYS A 92 -6.57 2.54 2.17
CA LYS A 92 -5.54 2.33 3.19
C LYS A 92 -6.16 2.06 4.55
N GLN A 93 -7.13 2.89 4.97
CA GLN A 93 -7.83 2.70 6.25
C GLN A 93 -8.60 1.38 6.30
N ALA A 94 -9.35 1.05 5.24
CA ALA A 94 -10.09 -0.21 5.17
C ALA A 94 -9.17 -1.44 5.23
N ALA A 95 -7.99 -1.37 4.61
CA ALA A 95 -6.96 -2.39 4.76
C ALA A 95 -6.44 -2.46 6.21
N SER A 96 -6.06 -1.33 6.82
CA SER A 96 -5.65 -1.32 8.23
C SER A 96 -6.70 -1.92 9.18
N ASP A 97 -7.99 -1.66 8.94
CA ASP A 97 -9.08 -2.22 9.72
C ASP A 97 -9.16 -3.75 9.62
N ILE A 98 -8.79 -4.36 8.49
CA ILE A 98 -8.69 -5.82 8.33
C ILE A 98 -7.58 -6.38 9.22
N VAL A 99 -6.40 -5.74 9.27
CA VAL A 99 -5.29 -6.14 10.15
C VAL A 99 -5.74 -6.06 11.61
N SER A 100 -6.31 -4.92 12.02
CA SER A 100 -6.79 -4.74 13.39
C SER A 100 -7.88 -5.74 13.77
N ALA A 101 -8.78 -6.11 12.85
CA ALA A 101 -9.80 -7.12 13.11
C ALA A 101 -9.19 -8.52 13.34
N LEU A 102 -8.12 -8.88 12.61
CA LEU A 102 -7.40 -10.13 12.85
C LEU A 102 -6.70 -10.15 14.20
N GLU A 103 -5.96 -9.09 14.53
CA GLU A 103 -5.20 -8.98 15.78
C GLU A 103 -6.11 -9.06 17.01
N ASN A 104 -7.29 -8.43 16.93
CA ASN A 104 -8.27 -8.41 18.01
C ASN A 104 -9.26 -9.59 17.94
N GLN A 105 -9.06 -10.55 17.03
CA GLN A 105 -9.95 -11.70 16.82
C GLN A 105 -11.42 -11.30 16.55
N ALA A 106 -11.64 -10.10 16.02
CA ALA A 106 -12.95 -9.55 15.65
C ALA A 106 -13.36 -10.02 14.24
N PHE A 107 -13.44 -11.34 14.06
CA PHE A 107 -13.62 -11.96 12.74
C PHE A 107 -14.94 -11.58 12.05
N ASP A 108 -15.96 -11.19 12.81
CA ASP A 108 -17.24 -10.67 12.31
C ASP A 108 -17.08 -9.33 11.56
N GLN A 109 -16.03 -8.57 11.85
CA GLN A 109 -15.75 -7.27 11.23
C GLN A 109 -15.00 -7.39 9.90
N LEU A 110 -14.35 -8.53 9.63
CA LEU A 110 -13.49 -8.70 8.45
C LEU A 110 -14.25 -8.52 7.13
N ALA A 111 -15.46 -9.07 7.03
CA ALA A 111 -16.26 -8.97 5.81
C ALA A 111 -16.62 -7.51 5.50
N GLY A 112 -17.03 -6.74 6.52
CA GLY A 112 -17.36 -5.33 6.35
C GLY A 112 -16.15 -4.47 5.97
N ALA A 113 -14.98 -4.73 6.55
CA ALA A 113 -13.74 -4.04 6.18
C ALA A 113 -13.30 -4.38 4.75
N ARG A 114 -13.34 -5.66 4.36
CA ARG A 114 -13.10 -6.12 2.98
C ARG A 114 -14.05 -5.46 1.98
N ASP A 115 -15.34 -5.36 2.31
CA ASP A 115 -16.34 -4.80 1.41
C ASP A 115 -16.16 -3.29 1.22
N ARG A 116 -15.81 -2.57 2.30
CA ARG A 116 -15.39 -1.16 2.20
C ARG A 116 -14.19 -1.00 1.29
N LEU A 117 -13.16 -1.83 1.46
CA LEU A 117 -11.98 -1.82 0.59
C LEU A 117 -12.35 -2.09 -0.88
N GLY A 118 -13.19 -3.08 -1.18
CA GLY A 118 -13.66 -3.32 -2.54
C GLY A 118 -14.49 -2.16 -3.12
N GLY A 119 -15.23 -1.46 -2.26
CA GLY A 119 -16.01 -0.27 -2.62
C GLY A 119 -15.15 0.90 -3.12
N THR A 120 -13.98 1.13 -2.52
CA THR A 120 -13.08 2.20 -2.95
C THR A 120 -12.51 1.95 -4.34
N CYS A 121 -12.25 0.69 -4.70
CA CYS A 121 -11.82 0.31 -6.05
C CYS A 121 -12.85 0.75 -7.09
N ARG A 122 -14.14 0.50 -6.84
CA ARG A 122 -15.23 0.89 -7.75
C ARG A 122 -15.36 2.40 -7.86
N SER A 123 -15.28 3.12 -6.74
CA SER A 123 -15.35 4.58 -6.72
C SER A 123 -14.24 5.20 -7.58
N CYS A 124 -12.98 4.82 -7.33
CA CYS A 124 -11.82 5.31 -8.07
C CYS A 124 -11.88 4.96 -9.55
N HIS A 125 -12.27 3.72 -9.89
CA HIS A 125 -12.41 3.32 -11.30
C HIS A 125 -13.51 4.10 -12.03
N THR A 126 -14.62 4.41 -11.36
CA THR A 126 -15.71 5.19 -11.97
C THR A 126 -15.27 6.63 -12.22
N GLU A 127 -14.51 7.21 -11.29
CA GLU A 127 -14.04 8.59 -11.38
C GLU A 127 -12.96 8.76 -12.45
N TYR A 128 -11.98 7.87 -12.50
CA TYR A 128 -10.77 8.12 -13.29
C TYR A 128 -10.59 7.24 -14.51
N ARG A 129 -11.36 6.14 -14.66
CA ARG A 129 -11.20 5.23 -15.79
C ARG A 129 -12.35 5.30 -16.76
N GLU A 130 -12.03 5.04 -18.01
CA GLU A 130 -12.99 4.84 -19.08
C GLU A 130 -12.61 3.62 -19.90
N GLU A 131 -13.62 2.99 -20.48
CA GLU A 131 -13.45 1.86 -21.40
C GLU A 131 -12.94 2.37 -22.75
N ILE A 132 -12.05 1.60 -23.40
CA ILE A 132 -11.52 1.93 -24.73
C ILE A 132 -12.19 1.08 -25.81
N GLU A 133 -12.21 1.60 -27.04
CA GLU A 133 -12.68 0.85 -28.19
C GLU A 133 -11.82 -0.41 -28.39
N GLY A 134 -12.46 -1.58 -28.50
CA GLY A 134 -11.78 -2.88 -28.51
C GLY A 134 -11.61 -3.53 -27.13
N GLY A 135 -12.08 -2.88 -26.06
CA GLY A 135 -12.11 -3.40 -24.70
C GLY A 135 -10.89 -3.04 -23.86
N GLY A 136 -11.03 -3.13 -22.53
CA GLY A 136 -10.02 -2.67 -21.57
C GLY A 136 -10.31 -1.26 -21.08
N TYR A 137 -9.45 -0.74 -20.21
CA TYR A 137 -9.68 0.54 -19.54
C TYR A 137 -8.42 1.38 -19.48
N ARG A 138 -8.57 2.69 -19.67
CA ARG A 138 -7.51 3.69 -19.51
C ARG A 138 -7.93 4.77 -18.52
N PHE A 139 -7.02 5.66 -18.15
CA PHE A 139 -7.38 6.91 -17.51
C PHE A 139 -8.17 7.81 -18.47
N LYS A 140 -9.19 8.49 -17.95
CA LYS A 140 -9.93 9.51 -18.69
C LYS A 140 -8.98 10.62 -19.15
N ASP A 141 -9.29 11.19 -20.31
CA ASP A 141 -8.51 12.31 -20.85
C ASP A 141 -8.43 13.47 -19.84
N GLY A 142 -7.20 13.93 -19.60
CA GLY A 142 -6.90 15.03 -18.69
C GLY A 142 -6.69 14.66 -17.22
N VAL A 143 -6.74 13.37 -16.85
CA VAL A 143 -6.44 12.92 -15.48
C VAL A 143 -4.94 12.69 -15.25
N LEU A 144 -4.27 11.95 -16.15
CA LEU A 144 -2.84 11.59 -16.08
C LEU A 144 -2.14 11.76 -17.43
#